data_AF-A0A7C7GMR2-F1
#
_entry.id   AF-A0A7C7GMR2-F1
#
_cell.length_a   1.000
_cell.length_b   1.000
_cell.length_c   1.000
_cell.angle_alpha   90.00
_cell.angle_beta   90.00
_cell.angle_gamma   90.00
#
_symmetry.space_group_name_H-M   'P 1'
#
loop_
_entity.id
_entity.type
_entity.pdbx_description
1 polymer ?
#
loop_
_entity_poly.entity_id
_entity_poly.type
_entity_poly.pdbx_seq_one_letter_code
_entity_poly.pdbx_strand_id
1 'polypeptide(L)'
;MTKGTSMLRRINYTLGRMEILGDLTSWDFGFMSSIRDQLVLGRTLSSNQEHHLHSIEGRWSDEAIAARAGWSGSWDDEKEQKFALALRYYQRTGYYASIVYKYLDHTTDERRGTPLEKEYNKLVNNKYAQGVIRNFQEKTKFPVGCAAVFNSKATHYLRNKPVVILKNCDELSFIKSHAKGAKPIQVLPIGSAEPVWTEERYLKKVKKQKKQ
;
A
#
# COMPACT_ATOMS: atom_id res chain seq x y z
N MET A 1 19.93 35.83 -27.51
CA MET A 1 19.52 34.56 -28.15
C MET A 1 19.98 33.30 -27.41
N THR A 2 20.86 33.39 -26.40
CA THR A 2 21.49 32.24 -25.72
C THR A 2 20.61 31.46 -24.71
N LYS A 3 19.61 32.10 -24.08
CA LYS A 3 18.76 31.44 -23.07
C LYS A 3 17.79 30.39 -23.66
N GLY A 4 17.18 30.68 -24.81
CA GLY A 4 16.21 29.77 -25.46
C GLY A 4 16.84 28.46 -25.93
N THR A 5 18.04 28.53 -26.52
CA THR A 5 18.81 27.36 -26.98
C THR A 5 19.22 26.45 -25.81
N SER A 6 19.57 27.03 -24.66
CA SER A 6 19.90 26.29 -23.45
C SER A 6 18.69 25.53 -22.88
N MET A 7 17.52 26.16 -22.86
CA MET A 7 16.29 25.55 -22.34
C MET A 7 15.78 24.43 -23.24
N LEU A 8 15.79 24.62 -24.56
CA LEU A 8 15.40 23.58 -25.51
C LEU A 8 16.27 22.33 -25.40
N ARG A 9 17.58 22.50 -25.19
CA ARG A 9 18.52 21.39 -24.96
C ARG A 9 18.16 20.58 -23.71
N ARG A 10 17.83 21.24 -22.60
CA ARG A 10 17.43 20.59 -21.34
C ARG A 10 16.14 19.77 -21.50
N ILE A 11 15.16 20.33 -22.19
CA ILE A 11 13.89 19.65 -22.47
C ILE A 11 14.12 18.41 -23.33
N ASN A 12 14.87 18.55 -24.44
CA ASN A 12 15.18 17.42 -25.32
C ASN A 12 16.00 16.33 -24.62
N TYR A 13 16.95 16.71 -23.76
CA TYR A 13 17.70 15.75 -22.95
C TYR A 13 16.75 14.93 -22.07
N THR A 14 15.86 15.60 -21.33
CA THR A 14 14.91 14.93 -20.43
C THR A 14 13.93 14.05 -21.21
N LEU A 15 13.40 14.51 -22.35
CA LEU A 15 12.55 13.71 -23.24
C LEU A 15 13.27 12.45 -23.72
N GLY A 16 14.53 12.57 -24.18
CA GLY A 16 15.31 11.41 -24.62
C GLY A 16 15.48 10.35 -23.52
N ARG A 17 15.61 10.75 -22.25
CA ARG A 17 15.64 9.80 -21.13
C ARG A 17 14.31 9.07 -20.93
N MET A 18 13.19 9.78 -21.10
CA MET A 18 11.86 9.17 -21.05
C MET A 18 11.67 8.16 -22.19
N GLU A 19 12.12 8.49 -23.39
CA GLU A 19 12.07 7.60 -24.56
C GLU A 19 12.90 6.33 -24.35
N ILE A 20 14.14 6.47 -23.86
CA ILE A 20 15.03 5.33 -23.58
C ILE A 20 14.41 4.39 -22.53
N LEU A 21 13.72 4.95 -21.54
CA LEU A 21 13.04 4.19 -20.48
C LEU A 21 11.61 3.75 -20.85
N GLY A 22 11.14 4.07 -22.07
CA GLY A 22 9.85 3.66 -22.60
C GLY A 22 8.63 4.39 -22.04
N ASP A 23 8.79 5.52 -21.35
CA ASP A 23 7.71 6.24 -20.66
C ASP A 23 7.04 7.32 -21.55
N LEU A 24 6.53 6.89 -22.70
CA LEU A 24 5.98 7.78 -23.74
C LEU A 24 4.55 8.26 -23.48
N THR A 25 3.84 7.61 -22.55
CA THR A 25 2.42 7.90 -22.27
C THR A 25 2.21 8.65 -20.96
N SER A 26 3.29 8.96 -20.23
CA SER A 26 3.19 9.74 -19.00
C SER A 26 2.74 11.17 -19.25
N TRP A 27 2.08 11.75 -18.25
CA TRP A 27 1.80 13.18 -18.21
C TRP A 27 3.09 14.01 -18.32
N ASP A 28 4.18 13.55 -17.71
CA ASP A 28 5.49 14.19 -17.78
C ASP A 28 5.97 14.28 -19.25
N PHE A 29 5.89 13.19 -20.02
CA PHE A 29 6.28 13.17 -21.44
C PHE A 29 5.41 14.10 -22.30
N GLY A 30 4.09 14.05 -22.10
CA GLY A 30 3.15 14.92 -22.81
C GLY A 30 3.38 16.41 -22.51
N PHE A 31 3.62 16.75 -21.24
CA PHE A 31 3.92 18.12 -20.83
C PHE A 31 5.24 18.62 -21.43
N MET A 32 6.31 17.80 -21.34
CA MET A 32 7.63 18.16 -21.87
C MET A 32 7.61 18.35 -23.39
N SER A 33 6.86 17.51 -24.11
CA SER A 33 6.64 17.66 -25.55
C SER A 33 5.92 18.96 -25.88
N SER A 34 4.88 19.32 -25.11
CA SER A 34 4.14 20.58 -25.30
C SER A 34 5.02 21.82 -25.13
N ILE A 35 5.85 21.88 -24.07
CA ILE A 35 6.73 23.03 -23.83
C ILE A 35 7.90 23.08 -24.81
N ARG A 36 8.38 21.94 -25.33
CA ARG A 36 9.35 21.88 -26.43
C ARG A 36 8.79 22.59 -27.65
N ASP A 37 7.59 22.20 -28.08
CA ASP A 37 6.96 22.73 -29.29
C ASP A 37 6.70 24.24 -29.16
N GLN A 38 6.31 24.70 -27.96
CA GLN A 38 6.18 26.13 -27.64
C GLN A 38 7.49 26.90 -27.86
N LEU A 39 8.63 26.36 -27.41
CA LEU A 39 9.94 26.99 -27.59
C LEU A 39 10.42 26.96 -29.05
N VAL A 40 10.14 25.88 -29.79
CA VAL A 40 10.44 25.77 -31.23
C VAL A 40 9.71 26.85 -32.03
N LEU A 41 8.49 27.19 -31.62
CA LEU A 41 7.71 28.30 -32.19
C LEU A 41 8.20 29.70 -31.74
N GLY A 42 9.31 29.78 -31.01
CA GLY A 42 9.91 31.05 -30.56
C GLY A 42 9.19 31.71 -29.38
N ARG A 43 8.26 31.01 -28.72
CA ARG A 43 7.55 31.53 -27.53
C ARG A 43 8.40 31.31 -26.27
N THR A 44 8.06 32.02 -25.21
CA THR A 44 8.69 31.86 -23.88
C THR A 44 7.81 31.02 -22.96
N LEU A 45 8.41 30.34 -21.97
CA LEU A 45 7.67 29.64 -20.94
C LEU A 45 7.14 30.61 -19.89
N SER A 46 5.96 30.32 -19.35
CA SER A 46 5.47 30.98 -18.15
C SER A 46 6.19 30.48 -16.90
N SER A 47 6.16 31.27 -15.81
CA SER A 47 6.75 30.89 -14.51
C SER A 47 6.23 29.53 -14.01
N ASN A 48 4.94 29.24 -14.17
CA ASN A 48 4.39 27.94 -13.79
C ASN A 48 4.91 26.78 -14.65
N GLN A 49 5.13 27.02 -15.95
CA GLN A 49 5.74 26.02 -16.83
C GLN A 49 7.20 25.76 -16.45
N GLU A 50 7.97 26.79 -16.08
CA GLU A 50 9.34 26.63 -15.57
C GLU A 50 9.39 25.83 -14.26
N HIS A 51 8.43 26.06 -13.35
CA HIS A 51 8.31 25.28 -12.11
C HIS A 51 8.08 23.79 -12.40
N HIS A 52 7.14 23.47 -13.31
CA HIS A 52 6.90 22.08 -13.71
C HIS A 52 8.09 21.46 -14.43
N LEU A 53 8.78 22.20 -15.32
CA LEU A 53 10.01 21.76 -15.97
C LEU A 53 11.05 21.34 -14.92
N HIS A 54 11.35 22.19 -13.95
CA HIS A 54 12.33 21.89 -12.90
C HIS A 54 11.92 20.66 -12.07
N SER A 55 10.62 20.54 -11.76
CA SER A 55 10.08 19.38 -11.04
C SER A 55 10.23 18.08 -11.84
N ILE A 56 10.02 18.13 -13.16
CA ILE A 56 10.16 16.98 -14.05
C ILE A 56 11.64 16.62 -14.21
N GLU A 57 12.52 17.59 -14.46
CA GLU A 57 13.97 17.36 -14.57
C GLU A 57 14.52 16.70 -13.30
N GLY A 58 14.08 17.12 -12.12
CA GLY A 58 14.45 16.46 -10.86
C GLY A 58 13.95 15.01 -10.76
N ARG A 59 12.76 14.68 -11.31
CA ARG A 59 12.27 13.29 -11.37
C ARG A 59 13.05 12.42 -12.35
N TRP A 60 13.70 13.02 -13.33
CA TRP A 60 14.44 12.37 -14.43
C TRP A 60 15.94 12.69 -14.39
N SER A 61 16.47 13.04 -13.21
CA SER A 61 17.91 13.23 -13.01
C SER A 61 18.66 11.88 -13.01
N ASP A 62 19.98 11.93 -13.06
CA ASP A 62 20.82 10.72 -13.00
C ASP A 62 20.60 9.98 -11.69
N GLU A 63 20.55 10.73 -10.58
CA GLU A 63 20.30 10.21 -9.24
C GLU A 63 18.91 9.58 -9.14
N ALA A 64 17.88 10.23 -9.69
CA ALA A 64 16.51 9.71 -9.64
C ALA A 64 16.35 8.43 -10.47
N ILE A 65 17.00 8.34 -11.64
CA ILE A 65 16.99 7.13 -12.46
C ILE A 65 17.81 6.01 -11.82
N ALA A 66 18.98 6.33 -11.27
CA ALA A 66 19.79 5.37 -10.52
C ALA A 66 19.03 4.83 -9.30
N ALA A 67 18.30 5.69 -8.58
CA ALA A 67 17.44 5.29 -7.47
C ALA A 67 16.31 4.36 -7.92
N ARG A 68 15.65 4.62 -9.07
CA ARG A 68 14.63 3.71 -9.63
C ARG A 68 15.21 2.35 -10.02
N ALA A 69 16.39 2.34 -10.62
CA ALA A 69 17.09 1.10 -10.98
C ALA A 69 17.47 0.30 -9.72
N GLY A 70 18.07 0.98 -8.73
CA GLY A 70 18.42 0.39 -7.44
C GLY A 70 17.20 -0.14 -6.68
N TRP A 71 16.08 0.58 -6.73
CA TRP A 71 14.82 0.15 -6.11
C TRP A 71 14.34 -1.19 -6.66
N SER A 72 14.31 -1.33 -7.99
CA SER A 72 13.89 -2.58 -8.64
C SER A 72 14.78 -3.76 -8.26
N GLY A 73 16.10 -3.53 -8.15
CA GLY A 73 17.06 -4.55 -7.69
C GLY A 73 16.98 -4.84 -6.18
N SER A 74 16.49 -3.89 -5.37
CA SER A 74 16.29 -4.07 -3.92
C SER A 74 14.95 -4.70 -3.54
N TRP A 75 14.11 -4.99 -4.53
CA TRP A 75 12.79 -5.57 -4.32
C TRP A 75 12.94 -7.03 -3.86
N ASP A 76 12.54 -7.31 -2.63
CA ASP A 76 12.66 -8.61 -1.98
C ASP A 76 11.29 -9.13 -1.51
N ASP A 77 11.27 -10.38 -1.06
CA ASP A 77 10.05 -11.06 -0.58
C ASP A 77 9.43 -10.34 0.62
N GLU A 78 10.23 -9.66 1.45
CA GLU A 78 9.72 -8.91 2.59
C GLU A 78 8.94 -7.66 2.15
N LYS A 79 9.49 -6.89 1.20
CA LYS A 79 8.79 -5.75 0.59
C LYS A 79 7.56 -6.21 -0.18
N GLU A 80 7.66 -7.33 -0.90
CA GLU A 80 6.55 -7.97 -1.59
C GLU A 80 5.39 -8.26 -0.63
N GLN A 81 5.67 -8.94 0.48
CA GLN A 81 4.66 -9.30 1.47
C GLN A 81 4.04 -8.07 2.14
N LYS A 82 4.86 -7.08 2.54
CA LYS A 82 4.37 -5.84 3.16
C LYS A 82 3.50 -5.02 2.21
N PHE A 83 3.89 -4.96 0.94
CA PHE A 83 3.13 -4.25 -0.08
C PHE A 83 1.80 -4.93 -0.37
N ALA A 84 1.79 -6.26 -0.50
CA ALA A 84 0.57 -7.05 -0.63
C ALA A 84 -0.38 -6.80 0.56
N LEU A 85 0.12 -6.90 1.80
CA LEU A 85 -0.65 -6.58 3.01
C LEU A 85 -1.30 -5.19 2.95
N ALA A 86 -0.54 -4.17 2.54
CA ALA A 86 -1.03 -2.81 2.45
C ALA A 86 -2.09 -2.65 1.34
N LEU A 87 -1.87 -3.22 0.15
CA LEU A 87 -2.84 -3.20 -0.95
C LEU A 87 -4.20 -3.77 -0.50
N ARG A 88 -4.18 -4.92 0.16
CA ARG A 88 -5.38 -5.62 0.63
C ARG A 88 -6.15 -4.84 1.69
N TYR A 89 -5.42 -4.24 2.62
CA TYR A 89 -6.01 -3.34 3.59
C TYR A 89 -6.70 -2.15 2.89
N TYR A 90 -6.01 -1.51 1.95
CA TYR A 90 -6.52 -0.30 1.30
C TYR A 90 -7.63 -0.55 0.28
N GLN A 91 -7.62 -1.71 -0.40
CA GLN A 91 -8.70 -2.19 -1.27
C GLN A 91 -10.08 -2.09 -0.59
N ARG A 92 -10.14 -2.39 0.71
CA ARG A 92 -11.39 -2.35 1.49
C ARG A 92 -11.78 -0.97 1.98
N THR A 93 -10.82 -0.07 2.17
CA THR A 93 -11.08 1.26 2.75
C THR A 93 -11.38 2.34 1.71
N GLY A 94 -10.99 2.12 0.44
CA GLY A 94 -11.10 3.09 -0.64
C GLY A 94 -9.99 4.15 -0.66
N TYR A 95 -9.16 4.25 0.39
CA TYR A 95 -7.99 5.15 0.37
C TYR A 95 -6.90 4.63 -0.57
N TYR A 96 -6.16 5.56 -1.17
CA TYR A 96 -5.11 5.26 -2.15
C TYR A 96 -5.59 4.40 -3.33
N ALA A 97 -6.88 4.52 -3.69
CA ALA A 97 -7.52 3.74 -4.74
C ALA A 97 -6.71 3.72 -6.05
N SER A 98 -6.15 4.85 -6.48
CA SER A 98 -5.33 4.90 -7.70
C SER A 98 -4.11 3.98 -7.68
N ILE A 99 -3.45 3.83 -6.53
CA ILE A 99 -2.32 2.91 -6.35
C ILE A 99 -2.84 1.47 -6.30
N VAL A 100 -3.96 1.23 -5.61
CA VAL A 100 -4.56 -0.10 -5.51
C VAL A 100 -4.97 -0.62 -6.89
N TYR A 101 -5.74 0.17 -7.66
CA TYR A 101 -6.17 -0.19 -9.02
C TYR A 101 -5.01 -0.44 -9.98
N LYS A 102 -3.87 0.22 -9.76
CA LYS A 102 -2.67 0.04 -10.59
C LYS A 102 -1.98 -1.31 -10.34
N TYR A 103 -1.99 -1.79 -9.10
CA TYR A 103 -1.18 -2.92 -8.66
C TYR A 103 -1.96 -4.17 -8.24
N LEU A 104 -3.28 -4.08 -8.13
CA LEU A 104 -4.16 -5.17 -7.76
C LEU A 104 -5.27 -5.29 -8.81
N ASP A 105 -5.40 -6.48 -9.39
CA ASP A 105 -6.54 -6.80 -10.24
C ASP A 105 -7.78 -7.01 -9.38
N HIS A 106 -8.84 -6.26 -9.64
CA HIS A 106 -10.08 -6.36 -8.87
C HIS A 106 -10.96 -7.55 -9.27
N THR A 107 -10.64 -8.23 -10.36
CA THR A 107 -11.36 -9.41 -10.86
C THR A 107 -10.71 -10.72 -10.44
N THR A 108 -9.39 -10.82 -10.60
CA THR A 108 -8.61 -12.01 -10.26
C THR A 108 -7.95 -11.91 -8.88
N ASP A 109 -7.93 -10.72 -8.29
CA ASP A 109 -7.33 -10.46 -6.98
C ASP A 109 -5.79 -10.63 -6.97
N GLU A 110 -5.19 -10.68 -8.17
CA GLU A 110 -3.75 -10.88 -8.36
C GLU A 110 -2.95 -9.58 -8.31
N ARG A 111 -1.75 -9.67 -7.73
CA ARG A 111 -0.80 -8.56 -7.63
C ARG A 111 -0.01 -8.45 -8.93
N ARG A 112 0.18 -7.22 -9.41
CA ARG A 112 0.87 -6.93 -10.68
C ARG A 112 2.09 -6.06 -10.43
N GLY A 113 3.18 -6.29 -11.16
CA GLY A 113 4.34 -5.39 -11.27
C GLY A 113 5.04 -5.01 -9.97
N THR A 114 6.08 -4.18 -10.05
CA THR A 114 6.77 -3.60 -8.89
C THR A 114 6.33 -2.15 -8.69
N PRO A 115 5.96 -1.73 -7.47
CA PRO A 115 5.61 -0.34 -7.20
C PRO A 115 6.79 0.59 -7.39
N LEU A 116 6.53 1.86 -7.68
CA LEU A 116 7.57 2.87 -7.52
C LEU A 116 7.87 3.04 -6.02
N GLU A 117 9.12 3.37 -5.68
CA GLU A 117 9.53 3.58 -4.28
C GLU A 117 8.65 4.61 -3.56
N LYS A 118 8.30 5.71 -4.24
CA LYS A 118 7.38 6.73 -3.69
C LYS A 118 5.99 6.17 -3.36
N GLU A 119 5.48 5.25 -4.19
CA GLU A 119 4.16 4.63 -4.02
C GLU A 119 4.21 3.62 -2.87
N TYR A 120 5.29 2.83 -2.80
CA TYR A 120 5.57 1.94 -1.68
C TYR A 120 5.64 2.72 -0.37
N ASN A 121 6.43 3.79 -0.30
CA ASN A 121 6.56 4.61 0.90
C ASN A 121 5.21 5.18 1.35
N LYS A 122 4.39 5.64 0.40
CA LYS A 122 3.05 6.17 0.69
C LYS A 122 2.10 5.09 1.21
N LEU A 123 2.09 3.92 0.57
CA LEU A 123 1.14 2.85 0.86
C LEU A 123 1.54 2.01 2.07
N VAL A 124 2.83 1.73 2.25
CA VAL A 124 3.36 0.79 3.25
C VAL A 124 3.90 1.51 4.48
N ASN A 125 4.66 2.60 4.31
CA ASN A 125 5.36 3.24 5.44
C ASN A 125 4.49 4.23 6.23
N ASN A 126 3.21 4.36 5.91
CA ASN A 126 2.28 5.15 6.72
C ASN A 126 1.90 4.42 8.03
N LYS A 127 1.50 5.18 9.05
CA LYS A 127 1.18 4.65 10.39
C LYS A 127 0.08 3.58 10.42
N TYR A 128 -0.83 3.59 9.44
CA TYR A 128 -1.95 2.66 9.39
C TYR A 128 -1.52 1.31 8.82
N ALA A 129 -0.84 1.32 7.67
CA ALA A 129 -0.28 0.11 7.07
C ALA A 129 0.75 -0.55 7.99
N GLN A 130 1.63 0.23 8.62
CA GLN A 130 2.57 -0.29 9.62
C GLN A 130 1.85 -0.96 10.81
N GLY A 131 0.71 -0.40 11.25
CA GLY A 131 -0.13 -1.02 12.28
C GLY A 131 -0.68 -2.38 11.85
N VAL A 132 -1.15 -2.50 10.61
CA VAL A 132 -1.61 -3.76 10.02
C VAL A 132 -0.48 -4.78 9.93
N ILE A 133 0.66 -4.40 9.34
CA ILE A 133 1.82 -5.28 9.14
C ILE A 133 2.31 -5.82 10.48
N ARG A 134 2.45 -4.94 11.49
CA ARG A 134 2.83 -5.35 12.84
C ARG A 134 1.84 -6.37 13.41
N ASN A 135 0.54 -6.09 13.36
CA ASN A 135 -0.47 -7.01 13.88
C ASN A 135 -0.44 -8.37 13.17
N PHE A 136 -0.16 -8.37 11.86
CA PHE A 136 -0.10 -9.58 11.06
C PHE A 136 1.12 -10.43 11.43
N GLN A 137 2.29 -9.80 11.58
CA GLN A 137 3.55 -10.46 11.96
C GLN A 137 3.61 -10.84 13.46
N GLU A 138 2.81 -10.21 14.32
CA GLU A 138 2.73 -10.57 15.73
C GLU A 138 2.28 -12.03 15.93
N LYS A 139 2.87 -12.68 16.94
CA LYS A 139 2.49 -14.03 17.35
C LYS A 139 1.03 -14.04 17.82
N THR A 140 0.29 -15.06 17.39
CA THR A 140 -1.11 -15.26 17.79
C THR A 140 -1.24 -15.41 19.30
N LYS A 141 -2.18 -14.67 19.88
CA LYS A 141 -2.46 -14.69 21.33
C LYS A 141 -3.29 -15.88 21.75
N PHE A 142 -4.09 -16.39 20.81
CA PHE A 142 -5.00 -17.51 21.03
C PHE A 142 -4.65 -18.62 20.02
N PRO A 143 -4.02 -19.72 20.47
CA PRO A 143 -3.77 -20.85 19.60
C PRO A 143 -5.08 -21.56 19.21
N VAL A 144 -5.06 -22.23 18.07
CA VAL A 144 -6.19 -23.05 17.61
C VAL A 144 -6.54 -24.10 18.67
N GLY A 145 -7.84 -24.34 18.86
CA GLY A 145 -8.37 -25.26 19.87
C GLY A 145 -8.52 -24.66 21.27
N CYS A 146 -7.98 -23.45 21.54
CA CYS A 146 -8.16 -22.82 22.83
C CYS A 146 -9.56 -22.21 22.99
N ALA A 147 -10.04 -22.20 24.24
CA ALA A 147 -11.24 -21.47 24.62
C ALA A 147 -10.92 -19.99 24.89
N ALA A 148 -11.79 -19.11 24.42
CA ALA A 148 -11.76 -17.67 24.70
C ALA A 148 -13.18 -17.17 24.99
N VAL A 149 -13.30 -15.91 25.38
CA VAL A 149 -14.59 -15.24 25.58
C VAL A 149 -14.55 -13.90 24.87
N PHE A 150 -15.63 -13.52 24.20
CA PHE A 150 -15.77 -12.16 23.69
C PHE A 150 -15.78 -11.13 24.84
N ASN A 151 -15.02 -10.05 24.69
CA ASN A 151 -14.99 -8.95 25.64
C ASN A 151 -16.12 -7.94 25.35
N SER A 152 -16.19 -6.88 26.17
CA SER A 152 -17.24 -5.85 26.06
C SER A 152 -17.14 -4.99 24.80
N LYS A 153 -15.99 -4.96 24.12
CA LYS A 153 -15.77 -4.21 22.88
C LYS A 153 -16.28 -4.95 21.64
N ALA A 154 -16.59 -6.24 21.77
CA ALA A 154 -17.19 -7.02 20.69
C ALA A 154 -18.60 -6.51 20.35
N THR A 155 -19.10 -6.91 19.17
CA THR A 155 -20.46 -6.62 18.72
C THR A 155 -21.48 -7.12 19.74
N HIS A 156 -22.56 -6.36 19.95
CA HIS A 156 -23.51 -6.57 21.05
C HIS A 156 -23.96 -8.03 21.21
N TYR A 157 -24.32 -8.70 20.12
CA TYR A 157 -24.82 -10.09 20.12
C TYR A 157 -23.75 -11.16 20.43
N LEU A 158 -22.46 -10.81 20.42
CA LEU A 158 -21.35 -11.71 20.72
C LEU A 158 -20.78 -11.52 22.13
N ARG A 159 -21.10 -10.40 22.80
CA ARG A 159 -20.47 -10.03 24.08
C ARG A 159 -20.61 -11.14 25.12
N ASN A 160 -19.51 -11.42 25.82
CA ASN A 160 -19.39 -12.43 26.87
C ASN A 160 -19.75 -13.87 26.46
N LYS A 161 -19.93 -14.15 25.17
CA LYS A 161 -20.12 -15.53 24.70
C LYS A 161 -18.77 -16.27 24.71
N PRO A 162 -18.71 -17.48 25.29
CA PRO A 162 -17.55 -18.34 25.18
C PRO A 162 -17.44 -18.88 23.76
N VAL A 163 -16.21 -18.98 23.27
CA VAL A 163 -15.89 -19.43 21.91
C VAL A 163 -14.69 -20.36 21.93
N VAL A 164 -14.59 -21.19 20.89
CA VAL A 164 -13.40 -21.99 20.59
C VAL A 164 -12.72 -21.40 19.36
N ILE A 165 -11.39 -21.29 19.39
CA ILE A 165 -10.62 -20.86 18.22
C ILE A 165 -10.54 -22.00 17.21
N LEU A 166 -10.98 -21.76 15.98
CA LEU A 166 -10.91 -22.74 14.90
C LEU A 166 -9.69 -22.53 14.00
N LYS A 167 -9.42 -21.29 13.62
CA LYS A 167 -8.38 -20.96 12.64
C LYS A 167 -7.74 -19.62 12.97
N ASN A 168 -6.42 -19.63 13.02
CA ASN A 168 -5.62 -18.41 12.97
C ASN A 168 -5.43 -18.05 11.50
N CYS A 169 -5.72 -16.80 11.15
CA CYS A 169 -5.72 -16.41 9.74
C CYS A 169 -4.44 -15.71 9.37
N ASP A 170 -3.75 -16.33 8.44
CA ASP A 170 -2.63 -15.75 7.70
C ASP A 170 -3.10 -15.26 6.30
N GLU A 171 -4.40 -15.31 6.02
CA GLU A 171 -4.96 -14.85 4.75
C GLU A 171 -5.25 -13.35 4.78
N LEU A 172 -4.83 -12.67 3.71
CA LEU A 172 -4.88 -11.21 3.60
C LEU A 172 -6.31 -10.65 3.48
N SER A 173 -7.26 -11.46 3.04
CA SER A 173 -8.65 -11.08 2.72
C SER A 173 -9.47 -10.66 3.96
N PHE A 174 -9.08 -11.13 5.15
CA PHE A 174 -9.80 -10.89 6.41
C PHE A 174 -9.28 -9.71 7.24
N ILE A 175 -8.25 -9.00 6.75
CA ILE A 175 -7.69 -7.83 7.42
C ILE A 175 -8.67 -6.65 7.34
N LYS A 176 -9.10 -6.13 8.49
CA LYS A 176 -10.08 -5.03 8.57
C LYS A 176 -9.53 -3.77 9.24
N SER A 177 -8.63 -3.90 10.20
CA SER A 177 -8.19 -2.77 11.02
C SER A 177 -6.70 -2.79 11.31
N HIS A 178 -6.12 -1.59 11.45
CA HIS A 178 -4.76 -1.38 11.94
C HIS A 178 -4.68 -1.30 13.48
N ALA A 179 -5.82 -1.37 14.18
CA ALA A 179 -5.88 -1.21 15.64
C ALA A 179 -5.06 -2.31 16.34
N LYS A 180 -4.48 -2.00 17.49
CA LYS A 180 -3.62 -2.95 18.23
C LYS A 180 -4.35 -4.27 18.50
N GLY A 181 -3.76 -5.39 18.09
CA GLY A 181 -4.34 -6.73 18.26
C GLY A 181 -5.49 -7.03 17.30
N ALA A 182 -5.62 -6.31 16.19
CA ALA A 182 -6.62 -6.58 15.16
C ALA A 182 -6.25 -7.76 14.23
N LYS A 183 -5.52 -8.76 14.74
CA LYS A 183 -5.17 -9.96 13.98
C LYS A 183 -6.44 -10.79 13.72
N PRO A 184 -6.79 -11.12 12.46
CA PRO A 184 -8.01 -11.86 12.15
C PRO A 184 -7.95 -13.30 12.64
N ILE A 185 -9.07 -13.77 13.21
CA ILE A 185 -9.20 -15.10 13.79
C ILE A 185 -10.63 -15.63 13.58
N GLN A 186 -10.74 -16.92 13.28
CA GLN A 186 -12.04 -17.58 13.13
C GLN A 186 -12.38 -18.30 14.43
N VAL A 187 -13.58 -18.04 14.94
CA VAL A 187 -14.04 -18.59 16.22
C VAL A 187 -15.42 -19.24 16.07
N LEU A 188 -15.67 -20.30 16.83
CA LEU A 188 -16.98 -20.91 16.95
C LEU A 188 -17.60 -20.55 18.31
N PRO A 189 -18.69 -19.75 18.34
CA PRO A 189 -19.43 -19.52 19.57
C PRO A 189 -20.08 -20.81 20.08
N ILE A 190 -19.93 -21.08 21.38
CA ILE A 190 -20.60 -22.24 21.99
C ILE A 190 -22.11 -22.02 21.93
N GLY A 191 -22.84 -23.03 21.44
CA GLY A 191 -24.27 -22.96 21.18
C GLY A 191 -24.64 -22.37 19.81
N SER A 192 -23.67 -22.15 18.92
CA SER A 192 -23.90 -21.82 17.51
C SER A 192 -23.36 -22.91 16.61
N ALA A 193 -24.00 -23.13 15.47
CA ALA A 193 -23.52 -24.04 14.44
C ALA A 193 -22.50 -23.38 13.49
N GLU A 194 -22.49 -22.05 13.40
CA GLU A 194 -21.74 -21.32 12.39
C GLU A 194 -20.50 -20.59 12.97
N PRO A 195 -19.34 -20.72 12.32
CA PRO A 195 -18.13 -20.00 12.72
C PRO A 195 -18.16 -18.54 12.28
N VAL A 196 -17.54 -17.66 13.07
CA VAL A 196 -17.52 -16.22 12.85
C VAL A 196 -16.08 -15.71 12.76
N TRP A 197 -15.84 -14.84 11.77
CA TRP A 197 -14.58 -14.10 11.64
C TRP A 197 -14.57 -12.88 12.56
N THR A 198 -13.57 -12.80 13.44
CA THR A 198 -13.36 -11.68 14.36
C THR A 198 -11.88 -11.31 14.44
N GLU A 199 -11.53 -10.44 15.38
CA GLU A 199 -10.16 -9.99 15.64
C GLU A 199 -9.78 -10.32 17.09
N GLU A 200 -8.51 -10.66 17.34
CA GLU A 200 -8.04 -11.05 18.68
C GLU A 200 -8.33 -10.00 19.77
N ARG A 201 -8.33 -8.70 19.42
CA ARG A 201 -8.64 -7.61 20.35
C ARG A 201 -10.04 -7.67 20.95
N TYR A 202 -10.95 -8.43 20.34
CA TYR A 202 -12.31 -8.65 20.84
C TYR A 202 -12.42 -9.85 21.77
N LEU A 203 -11.33 -10.59 21.98
CA LEU A 203 -11.28 -11.78 22.82
C LEU A 203 -10.54 -11.50 24.12
N LYS A 204 -10.87 -12.27 25.15
CA LYS A 204 -10.15 -12.36 26.42
C LYS A 204 -9.99 -13.84 26.79
N LYS A 205 -8.91 -14.15 27.52
CA LYS A 205 -8.70 -15.50 28.07
C LYS A 205 -9.82 -15.84 29.06
N VAL A 206 -10.24 -17.10 29.08
CA VAL A 206 -11.19 -17.62 30.08
C VAL A 206 -10.56 -17.45 31.46
N LYS A 207 -11.29 -16.85 32.41
CA LYS A 207 -10.82 -16.78 33.80
C LYS A 207 -10.88 -18.19 34.38
N LYS A 208 -9.77 -18.71 34.91
CA LYS A 208 -9.81 -19.90 35.75
C LYS A 208 -10.69 -19.59 36.95
N GLN A 209 -11.75 -20.37 37.18
CA GLN A 209 -12.41 -20.35 38.48
C GLN A 209 -11.38 -20.80 39.53
N LYS A 210 -11.23 -20.04 40.61
CA LYS A 210 -10.51 -20.53 41.78
C LYS A 210 -11.29 -21.75 42.27
N LYS A 211 -10.67 -22.94 42.25
CA LYS A 211 -11.23 -24.10 42.93
C LYS A 211 -11.43 -23.70 44.40
N GLN A 212 -12.68 -23.73 44.86
CA GLN A 212 -13.00 -23.75 46.29
C GLN A 212 -12.69 -25.13 46.84
#